data_AF-A0A139I5B8-F1
#
_entry.id   AF-A0A139I5B8-F1
#
_cell.length_a   1.000
_cell.length_b   1.000
_cell.length_c   1.000
_cell.angle_alpha   90.00
_cell.angle_beta   90.00
_cell.angle_gamma   90.00
#
_symmetry.space_group_name_H-M   'P 1'
#
loop_
_entity.id
_entity.type
_entity.pdbx_description
1 polymer ?
#
loop_
_entity_poly.entity_id
_entity_poly.type
_entity_poly.pdbx_seq_one_letter_code
_entity_poly.pdbx_strand_id
1 'polypeptide(L)'
;MFPPDYAIDISAAQTLCKIFAQDLAAFLNTSLDETSFEILWETAKPETIDHGFFEYFDKTFITLLANDYWKDAETFRRDYEQAYSRRPYVCPVTQWLWEFGSTRTADELRQADSRVSQHNEWFTKHVLGLSSHGASLVVTPECYMSRRDEYLPHPARRSWFGFDSNLHASFAGLPSLVVPAESWNSCLFQWQSLHPKVWTCVGWPFRQELCANTLANAGLDSQLIELVLSFLRHQCLPTEVNAGRNTFTTKPINPQHSSQRQQEETDKILHRHDSVQQLRNITRTHSQ
;
A
#
# COMPACT_ATOMS: atom_id res chain seq x y z
N MET A 1 1.00 -2.80 14.27
CA MET A 1 0.56 -3.90 13.40
C MET A 1 1.10 -3.68 11.99
N PHE A 2 1.53 -4.74 11.31
CA PHE A 2 1.96 -4.78 9.92
C PHE A 2 1.28 -5.98 9.24
N PRO A 3 0.03 -5.81 8.76
CA PRO A 3 -0.80 -6.91 8.26
C PRO A 3 -0.22 -7.50 6.97
N PRO A 4 -0.11 -8.84 6.87
CA PRO A 4 0.40 -9.51 5.67
C PRO A 4 -0.57 -9.43 4.49
N ASP A 5 -1.85 -9.07 4.72
CA ASP A 5 -2.87 -8.96 3.68
C ASP A 5 -2.54 -7.89 2.63
N TYR A 6 -1.72 -6.91 2.99
CA TYR A 6 -1.24 -5.84 2.10
C TYR A 6 0.20 -6.06 1.63
N ALA A 7 0.68 -7.30 1.65
CA ALA A 7 1.99 -7.62 1.11
C ALA A 7 2.09 -7.25 -0.37
N ILE A 8 3.16 -6.57 -0.75
CA ILE A 8 3.44 -6.21 -2.14
C ILE A 8 4.34 -7.27 -2.81
N ASP A 9 4.08 -7.56 -4.08
CA ASP A 9 4.80 -8.59 -4.86
C ASP A 9 6.29 -8.28 -5.07
N ILE A 10 6.69 -7.04 -4.85
CA ILE A 10 8.07 -6.59 -5.01
C ILE A 10 8.85 -6.89 -3.74
N SER A 11 9.48 -8.07 -3.69
CA SER A 11 10.15 -8.61 -2.50
C SER A 11 11.03 -7.62 -1.73
N ALA A 12 11.88 -6.82 -2.41
CA ALA A 12 12.73 -5.88 -1.70
C ALA A 12 11.95 -4.67 -1.14
N ALA A 13 10.86 -4.25 -1.77
CA ALA A 13 10.02 -3.17 -1.24
C ALA A 13 9.23 -3.67 -0.02
N GLN A 14 8.69 -4.89 -0.10
CA GLN A 14 8.06 -5.53 1.05
C GLN A 14 9.03 -5.63 2.24
N THR A 15 10.28 -6.01 1.97
CA THR A 15 11.34 -6.13 2.98
C THR A 15 11.65 -4.77 3.62
N LEU A 16 11.78 -3.72 2.82
CA LEU A 16 12.06 -2.36 3.31
C LEU A 16 10.91 -1.80 4.15
N CYS A 17 9.64 -1.99 3.73
CA CYS A 17 8.48 -1.61 4.54
C CYS A 17 8.43 -2.38 5.87
N LYS A 18 8.81 -3.67 5.85
CA LYS A 18 8.89 -4.47 7.07
C LYS A 18 10.00 -3.97 8.01
N ILE A 19 11.18 -3.64 7.49
CA ILE A 19 12.27 -3.04 8.27
C ILE A 19 11.81 -1.72 8.89
N PHE A 20 11.17 -0.84 8.12
CA PHE A 20 10.60 0.40 8.63
C PHE A 20 9.64 0.14 9.81
N ALA A 21 8.72 -0.82 9.67
CA ALA A 21 7.77 -1.17 10.72
C ALA A 21 8.47 -1.75 11.98
N GLN A 22 9.52 -2.56 11.78
CA GLN A 22 10.34 -3.12 12.87
C GLN A 22 11.11 -2.01 13.62
N ASP A 23 11.73 -1.08 12.89
CA ASP A 23 12.47 0.03 13.45
C ASP A 23 11.55 0.99 14.22
N LEU A 24 10.34 1.24 13.70
CA LEU A 24 9.33 2.04 14.40
C LEU A 24 8.86 1.35 15.68
N ALA A 25 8.64 0.03 15.64
CA ALA A 25 8.29 -0.74 16.83
C ALA A 25 9.42 -0.70 17.89
N ALA A 26 10.68 -0.85 17.45
CA ALA A 26 11.84 -0.74 18.32
C ALA A 26 11.98 0.66 18.94
N PHE A 27 11.79 1.72 18.15
CA PHE A 27 11.79 3.12 18.63
C PHE A 27 10.71 3.37 19.69
N LEU A 28 9.54 2.77 19.52
CA LEU A 28 8.42 2.82 20.46
C LEU A 28 8.55 1.83 21.64
N ASN A 29 9.60 1.02 21.67
CA ASN A 29 9.81 -0.07 22.62
C ASN A 29 8.58 -1.01 22.72
N THR A 30 8.04 -1.39 21.57
CA THR A 30 6.88 -2.28 21.43
C THR A 30 7.15 -3.44 20.48
N SER A 31 6.24 -4.41 20.41
CA SER A 31 6.33 -5.56 19.50
C SER A 31 5.63 -5.29 18.17
N LEU A 32 6.19 -5.81 17.08
CA LEU A 32 5.52 -5.85 15.78
C LEU A 32 4.51 -6.99 15.73
N ASP A 33 3.24 -6.66 15.57
CA ASP A 33 2.17 -7.64 15.31
C ASP A 33 1.94 -7.79 13.80
N GLU A 34 2.08 -9.01 13.28
CA GLU A 34 1.88 -9.37 11.86
C GLU A 34 0.60 -10.20 11.65
N THR A 35 -0.41 -10.05 12.52
CA THR A 35 -1.69 -10.75 12.38
C THR A 35 -2.43 -10.27 11.11
N SER A 36 -3.11 -11.18 10.43
CA SER A 36 -3.93 -10.87 9.24
C SER A 36 -5.30 -10.28 9.61
N PHE A 37 -5.79 -9.34 8.81
CA PHE A 37 -7.16 -8.83 8.94
C PHE A 37 -8.21 -9.89 8.69
N GLU A 38 -8.00 -10.82 7.77
CA GLU A 38 -8.91 -11.96 7.58
C GLU A 38 -8.99 -12.80 8.86
N ILE A 39 -7.85 -13.09 9.49
CA ILE A 39 -7.84 -13.84 10.75
C ILE A 39 -8.58 -13.08 11.86
N LEU A 40 -8.31 -11.78 12.03
CA LEU A 40 -9.01 -10.97 13.03
C LEU A 40 -10.52 -10.89 12.73
N TRP A 41 -10.88 -10.76 11.46
CA TRP A 41 -12.27 -10.69 11.02
C TRP A 41 -13.01 -11.98 11.32
N GLU A 42 -12.46 -13.15 11.00
CA GLU A 42 -13.07 -14.44 11.33
C GLU A 42 -13.34 -14.63 12.83
N THR A 43 -12.52 -14.04 13.70
CA THR A 43 -12.71 -14.14 15.16
C THR A 43 -13.72 -13.16 15.74
N ALA A 44 -14.04 -12.07 15.03
CA ALA A 44 -14.76 -10.93 15.58
C ALA A 44 -15.88 -10.37 14.69
N LYS A 45 -16.09 -10.95 13.50
CA LYS A 45 -17.20 -10.58 12.62
C LYS A 45 -18.54 -11.00 13.23
N PRO A 46 -19.63 -10.26 12.97
CA PRO A 46 -20.98 -10.70 13.30
C PRO A 46 -21.28 -12.11 12.76
N GLU A 47 -21.93 -12.96 13.57
CA GLU A 47 -22.30 -14.34 13.17
C GLU A 47 -23.20 -14.41 11.93
N THR A 48 -23.89 -13.31 11.61
CA THR A 48 -24.75 -13.19 10.43
C THR A 48 -23.98 -12.98 9.12
N ILE A 49 -22.66 -12.81 9.17
CA ILE A 49 -21.79 -12.58 8.01
C ILE A 49 -20.92 -13.82 7.80
N ASP A 50 -21.08 -14.47 6.66
CA ASP A 50 -20.31 -15.65 6.25
C ASP A 50 -19.04 -15.31 5.46
N HIS A 51 -19.03 -14.17 4.77
CA HIS A 51 -17.90 -13.69 3.96
C HIS A 51 -16.64 -13.31 4.77
N GLY A 52 -15.48 -13.45 4.13
CA GLY A 52 -14.20 -12.89 4.60
C GLY A 52 -14.18 -11.36 4.54
N PHE A 53 -13.18 -10.73 5.17
CA PHE A 53 -13.05 -9.28 5.28
C PHE A 53 -13.05 -8.61 3.90
N PHE A 54 -12.14 -9.03 3.01
CA PHE A 54 -11.97 -8.38 1.70
C PHE A 54 -13.18 -8.60 0.80
N GLU A 55 -13.79 -9.79 0.86
CA GLU A 55 -15.01 -10.10 0.10
C GLU A 55 -16.20 -9.27 0.57
N TYR A 56 -16.36 -9.13 1.90
CA TYR A 56 -17.49 -8.41 2.48
C TYR A 56 -17.48 -6.92 2.10
N PHE A 57 -16.30 -6.31 2.03
CA PHE A 57 -16.12 -4.88 1.73
C PHE A 57 -15.77 -4.55 0.27
N ASP A 58 -15.59 -5.56 -0.60
CA ASP A 58 -15.10 -5.45 -1.99
C ASP A 58 -15.75 -4.32 -2.83
N LYS A 59 -17.07 -4.18 -2.72
CA LYS A 59 -17.84 -3.18 -3.50
C LYS A 59 -18.29 -1.97 -2.70
N THR A 60 -17.98 -1.93 -1.40
CA THR A 60 -18.53 -0.90 -0.50
C THR A 60 -18.08 0.49 -0.94
N PHE A 61 -16.78 0.70 -1.12
CA PHE A 61 -16.23 2.01 -1.46
C PHE A 61 -16.72 2.50 -2.83
N ILE A 62 -16.55 1.68 -3.87
CA ILE A 62 -16.88 2.09 -5.24
C ILE A 62 -18.38 2.33 -5.44
N THR A 63 -19.23 1.64 -4.67
CA THR A 63 -20.70 1.83 -4.70
C THR A 63 -21.05 3.24 -4.22
N LEU A 64 -20.49 3.66 -3.09
CA LEU A 64 -20.73 4.99 -2.52
C LEU A 64 -20.07 6.07 -3.37
N LEU A 65 -18.77 5.94 -3.65
CA LEU A 65 -17.99 6.89 -4.42
C LEU A 65 -18.63 7.20 -5.78
N ALA A 66 -19.00 6.17 -6.55
CA ALA A 66 -19.54 6.39 -7.88
C ALA A 66 -20.94 7.02 -7.84
N ASN A 67 -21.77 6.64 -6.88
CA ASN A 67 -23.08 7.27 -6.69
C ASN A 67 -22.92 8.76 -6.33
N ASP A 68 -22.04 9.09 -5.40
CA ASP A 68 -21.83 10.47 -4.97
C ASP A 68 -21.21 11.29 -6.09
N TYR A 69 -20.22 10.75 -6.79
CA TYR A 69 -19.64 11.41 -7.96
C TYR A 69 -20.66 11.65 -9.08
N TRP A 70 -21.59 10.71 -9.29
CA TRP A 70 -22.73 10.94 -10.18
C TRP A 70 -23.59 12.08 -9.65
N LYS A 71 -24.05 12.06 -8.40
CA LYS A 71 -24.92 13.11 -7.84
C LYS A 71 -24.26 14.49 -7.85
N ASP A 72 -23.02 14.60 -7.41
CA ASP A 72 -22.30 15.88 -7.30
C ASP A 72 -22.09 16.55 -8.66
N ALA A 73 -21.97 15.77 -9.73
CA ALA A 73 -21.84 16.28 -11.09
C ALA A 73 -23.19 16.53 -11.80
N GLU A 74 -24.33 16.43 -11.13
CA GLU A 74 -25.67 16.62 -11.72
C GLU A 74 -25.84 18.00 -12.36
N THR A 75 -25.47 19.06 -11.63
CA THR A 75 -25.57 20.43 -12.13
C THR A 75 -24.74 20.61 -13.40
N PHE A 76 -23.49 20.12 -13.40
CA PHE A 76 -22.63 20.17 -14.58
C PHE A 76 -23.26 19.48 -15.80
N ARG A 77 -23.78 18.25 -15.62
CA ARG A 77 -24.39 17.49 -16.72
C ARG A 77 -25.63 18.19 -17.27
N ARG A 78 -26.51 18.67 -16.38
CA ARG A 78 -27.74 19.38 -16.76
C ARG A 78 -27.43 20.66 -17.52
N ASP A 79 -26.54 21.49 -16.99
CA ASP A 79 -26.24 22.79 -17.58
C ASP A 79 -25.53 22.64 -18.94
N TYR A 80 -24.67 21.63 -19.08
CA TYR A 80 -24.03 21.30 -20.35
C TYR A 80 -25.07 20.80 -21.38
N GLU A 81 -25.98 19.92 -20.98
CA GLU A 81 -27.05 19.43 -21.88
C GLU A 81 -27.97 20.57 -22.32
N GLN A 82 -28.29 21.51 -21.43
CA GLN A 82 -29.04 22.71 -21.77
C GLN A 82 -28.31 23.60 -22.80
N ALA A 83 -27.00 23.80 -22.63
CA ALA A 83 -26.22 24.68 -23.48
C ALA A 83 -25.88 24.07 -24.87
N TYR A 84 -25.66 22.76 -24.92
CA TYR A 84 -25.13 22.09 -26.12
C TYR A 84 -26.05 21.02 -26.72
N SER A 85 -27.22 20.78 -26.12
CA SER A 85 -28.22 19.77 -26.54
C SER A 85 -27.64 18.36 -26.71
N ARG A 86 -26.62 18.03 -25.90
CA ARG A 86 -25.95 16.72 -25.87
C ARG A 86 -25.31 16.49 -24.51
N ARG A 87 -25.05 15.23 -24.17
CA ARG A 87 -24.31 14.87 -22.94
C ARG A 87 -22.87 15.40 -22.98
N PRO A 88 -22.26 15.70 -21.81
CA PRO A 88 -20.85 16.06 -21.73
C PRO A 88 -19.93 15.03 -22.36
N TYR A 89 -18.93 15.48 -23.09
CA TYR A 89 -17.81 14.63 -23.51
C TYR A 89 -16.79 14.59 -22.37
N VAL A 90 -16.68 13.44 -21.71
CA VAL A 90 -15.76 13.20 -20.60
C VAL A 90 -14.83 12.04 -20.91
N CYS A 91 -13.74 11.89 -20.15
CA CYS A 91 -12.85 10.75 -20.34
C CYS A 91 -13.59 9.43 -20.02
N PRO A 92 -13.17 8.30 -20.62
CA PRO A 92 -13.84 7.01 -20.43
C PRO A 92 -13.98 6.56 -18.96
N VAL A 93 -13.05 6.95 -18.08
CA VAL A 93 -13.10 6.62 -16.65
C VAL A 93 -14.29 7.32 -15.98
N THR A 94 -14.41 8.63 -16.19
CA THR A 94 -15.54 9.42 -15.67
C THR A 94 -16.85 8.90 -16.23
N GLN A 95 -16.90 8.56 -17.51
CA GLN A 95 -18.09 7.95 -18.11
C GLN A 95 -18.48 6.65 -17.41
N TRP A 96 -17.53 5.73 -17.20
CA TRP A 96 -17.80 4.46 -16.51
C TRP A 96 -18.29 4.69 -15.07
N LEU A 97 -17.66 5.59 -14.32
CA LEU A 97 -18.07 5.90 -12.94
C LEU A 97 -19.49 6.48 -12.89
N TRP A 98 -19.83 7.37 -13.82
CA TRP A 98 -21.17 7.93 -13.92
C TRP A 98 -22.23 6.89 -14.30
N GLU A 99 -21.94 6.03 -15.28
CA GLU A 99 -22.83 4.94 -15.67
C GLU A 99 -23.04 3.98 -14.49
N PHE A 100 -21.96 3.55 -13.84
CA PHE A 100 -22.02 2.69 -12.66
C PHE A 100 -22.81 3.36 -11.52
N GLY A 101 -22.45 4.59 -11.13
CA GLY A 101 -23.12 5.34 -10.06
C GLY A 101 -24.60 5.60 -10.31
N SER A 102 -24.98 5.92 -11.55
CA SER A 102 -26.38 6.20 -11.92
C SER A 102 -27.32 5.00 -11.79
N THR A 103 -26.77 3.78 -11.73
CA THR A 103 -27.55 2.53 -11.66
C THR A 103 -27.69 1.98 -10.23
N ARG A 104 -27.14 2.67 -9.23
CA ARG A 104 -27.22 2.24 -7.83
C ARG A 104 -28.63 2.40 -7.26
N THR A 105 -29.13 1.34 -6.64
CA THR A 105 -30.42 1.36 -5.95
C THR A 105 -30.28 1.93 -4.53
N ALA A 106 -31.38 2.46 -3.99
CA ALA A 106 -31.39 2.95 -2.61
C ALA A 106 -31.07 1.85 -1.58
N ASP A 107 -31.37 0.58 -1.89
CA ASP A 107 -31.03 -0.54 -1.00
C ASP A 107 -29.54 -0.88 -1.03
N GLU A 108 -28.92 -0.91 -2.21
CA GLU A 108 -27.47 -1.09 -2.35
C GLU A 108 -26.69 0.00 -1.60
N LEU A 109 -27.14 1.26 -1.69
CA LEU A 109 -26.51 2.37 -0.97
C LEU A 109 -26.63 2.23 0.54
N ARG A 110 -27.83 1.89 1.05
CA ARG A 110 -28.02 1.64 2.49
C ARG A 110 -27.16 0.47 2.99
N GLN A 111 -27.03 -0.59 2.20
CA GLN A 111 -26.18 -1.72 2.56
C GLN A 111 -24.70 -1.30 2.59
N ALA A 112 -24.23 -0.54 1.60
CA ALA A 112 -22.86 -0.04 1.58
C ALA A 112 -22.57 0.89 2.78
N ASP A 113 -23.48 1.82 3.10
CA ASP A 113 -23.36 2.69 4.29
C ASP A 113 -23.31 1.88 5.61
N SER A 114 -24.16 0.85 5.71
CA SER A 114 -24.15 -0.07 6.86
C SER A 114 -22.81 -0.80 6.98
N ARG A 115 -22.23 -1.25 5.85
CA ARG A 115 -20.90 -1.88 5.83
C ARG A 115 -19.80 -0.92 6.26
N VAL A 116 -19.82 0.34 5.82
CA VAL A 116 -18.86 1.35 6.32
C VAL A 116 -18.96 1.48 7.85
N SER A 117 -20.17 1.55 8.39
CA SER A 117 -20.39 1.64 9.84
C SER A 117 -19.84 0.41 10.59
N GLN A 118 -20.09 -0.79 10.06
CA GLN A 118 -19.58 -2.04 10.62
C GLN A 118 -18.05 -2.15 10.53
N HIS A 119 -17.46 -1.74 9.40
CA HIS A 119 -16.01 -1.63 9.26
C HIS A 119 -15.45 -0.72 10.36
N ASN A 120 -16.02 0.47 10.53
CA ASN A 120 -15.51 1.46 11.47
C ASN A 120 -15.58 0.98 12.92
N GLU A 121 -16.70 0.37 13.32
CA GLU A 121 -16.86 -0.23 14.64
C GLU A 121 -15.85 -1.36 14.84
N TRP A 122 -15.80 -2.32 13.90
CA TRP A 122 -14.93 -3.47 14.00
C TRP A 122 -13.45 -3.06 14.03
N PHE A 123 -13.01 -2.22 13.10
CA PHE A 123 -11.62 -1.79 12.97
C PHE A 123 -11.18 -1.01 14.21
N THR A 124 -12.00 -0.09 14.69
CA THR A 124 -11.69 0.67 15.91
C THR A 124 -11.57 -0.24 17.13
N LYS A 125 -12.49 -1.19 17.29
CA LYS A 125 -12.55 -2.06 18.46
C LYS A 125 -11.52 -3.19 18.44
N HIS A 126 -11.34 -3.84 17.30
CA HIS A 126 -10.60 -5.09 17.17
C HIS A 126 -9.24 -4.95 16.48
N VAL A 127 -8.94 -3.80 15.88
CA VAL A 127 -7.61 -3.52 15.31
C VAL A 127 -6.95 -2.43 16.12
N LEU A 128 -7.57 -1.25 16.20
CA LEU A 128 -6.98 -0.12 16.92
C LEU A 128 -7.12 -0.27 18.44
N GLY A 129 -8.12 -1.02 18.92
CA GLY A 129 -8.40 -1.26 20.33
C GLY A 129 -7.64 -2.44 20.95
N LEU A 130 -6.77 -3.13 20.20
CA LEU A 130 -6.02 -4.31 20.68
C LEU A 130 -5.03 -3.99 21.82
N SER A 131 -4.65 -2.74 21.97
CA SER A 131 -3.66 -2.34 22.97
C SER A 131 -4.36 -2.06 24.31
N SER A 132 -4.04 -2.88 25.31
CA SER A 132 -4.48 -2.71 26.71
C SER A 132 -3.91 -1.45 27.39
N HIS A 133 -2.97 -0.74 26.74
CA HIS A 133 -2.14 0.30 27.35
C HIS A 133 -1.97 1.59 26.51
N GLY A 134 -2.70 1.79 25.41
CA GLY A 134 -2.53 2.99 24.57
C GLY A 134 -3.06 2.89 23.13
N ALA A 135 -2.63 3.83 22.28
CA ALA A 135 -2.96 3.89 20.86
C ALA A 135 -2.22 2.81 20.05
N SER A 136 -2.89 2.24 19.06
CA SER A 136 -2.31 1.27 18.12
C SER A 136 -1.95 1.96 16.81
N LEU A 137 -0.82 1.56 16.22
CA LEU A 137 -0.43 1.97 14.87
C LEU A 137 -0.58 0.81 13.90
N VAL A 138 -1.14 1.09 12.74
CA VAL A 138 -1.16 0.15 11.59
C VAL A 138 -0.22 0.71 10.55
N VAL A 139 0.77 -0.09 10.12
CA VAL A 139 1.72 0.27 9.07
C VAL A 139 1.46 -0.63 7.87
N THR A 140 1.22 -0.06 6.71
CA THR A 140 1.00 -0.81 5.47
C THR A 140 1.97 -0.36 4.38
N PRO A 141 2.46 -1.28 3.53
CA PRO A 141 3.26 -0.91 2.37
C PRO A 141 2.43 -0.07 1.39
N GLU A 142 3.01 1.02 0.91
CA GLU A 142 2.41 1.87 -0.13
C GLU A 142 3.42 2.00 -1.28
N CYS A 143 3.21 1.22 -2.35
CA CYS A 143 4.08 1.23 -3.52
C CYS A 143 3.27 1.18 -4.81
N TYR A 144 3.30 2.27 -5.58
CA TYR A 144 2.64 2.36 -6.88
C TYR A 144 3.67 2.20 -8.00
N MET A 145 3.79 1.02 -8.59
CA MET A 145 4.60 0.80 -9.80
C MET A 145 3.95 1.31 -11.10
N SER A 146 2.92 2.14 -11.05
CA SER A 146 2.28 2.64 -12.26
C SER A 146 3.20 3.65 -12.96
N ARG A 147 3.73 3.29 -14.13
CA ARG A 147 4.51 4.23 -14.92
C ARG A 147 3.59 5.19 -15.66
N ARG A 148 3.99 6.45 -15.78
CA ARG A 148 3.18 7.49 -16.46
C ARG A 148 3.03 7.24 -17.96
N ASP A 149 3.94 6.48 -18.56
CA ASP A 149 3.97 6.11 -19.97
C ASP A 149 3.23 4.80 -20.29
N GLU A 150 2.72 4.10 -19.27
CA GLU A 150 1.93 2.90 -19.46
C GLU A 150 0.44 3.24 -19.63
N TYR A 151 -0.12 2.85 -20.78
CA TYR A 151 -1.55 2.99 -21.02
C TYR A 151 -2.32 1.92 -20.21
N LEU A 152 -3.09 2.39 -19.25
CA LEU A 152 -4.05 1.53 -18.55
C LEU A 152 -5.11 1.00 -19.53
N PRO A 153 -5.61 -0.23 -19.33
CA PRO A 153 -6.65 -0.79 -20.19
C PRO A 153 -7.92 0.07 -20.16
N HIS A 154 -8.83 -0.15 -21.11
CA HIS A 154 -10.13 0.51 -21.12
C HIS A 154 -10.84 0.32 -19.76
N PRO A 155 -11.53 1.33 -19.20
CA PRO A 155 -12.19 1.26 -17.89
C PRO A 155 -13.01 0.00 -17.65
N ALA A 156 -13.80 -0.43 -18.62
CA ALA A 156 -14.60 -1.66 -18.54
C ALA A 156 -13.79 -2.97 -18.33
N ARG A 157 -12.46 -2.93 -18.49
CA ARG A 157 -11.54 -4.07 -18.29
C ARG A 157 -10.63 -3.88 -17.06
N ARG A 158 -10.82 -2.84 -16.27
CA ARG A 158 -10.06 -2.60 -15.02
C ARG A 158 -10.78 -3.27 -13.85
N SER A 159 -10.02 -3.62 -12.81
CA SER A 159 -10.58 -3.94 -11.50
C SER A 159 -10.88 -2.65 -10.76
N TRP A 160 -12.17 -2.37 -10.54
CA TRP A 160 -12.64 -1.21 -9.75
C TRP A 160 -13.10 -1.60 -8.35
N PHE A 161 -13.16 -2.90 -8.09
CA PHE A 161 -13.58 -3.48 -6.83
C PHE A 161 -12.35 -3.95 -6.06
N GLY A 162 -12.49 -3.93 -4.75
CA GLY A 162 -11.45 -4.32 -3.82
C GLY A 162 -11.43 -3.40 -2.62
N PHE A 163 -10.70 -3.85 -1.60
CA PHE A 163 -10.44 -3.06 -0.43
C PHE A 163 -8.93 -2.88 -0.27
N ASP A 164 -8.46 -1.65 -0.44
CA ASP A 164 -7.05 -1.29 -0.27
C ASP A 164 -6.77 -0.72 1.13
N SER A 165 -5.49 -0.64 1.48
CA SER A 165 -5.09 -0.22 2.82
C SER A 165 -5.44 1.24 3.16
N ASN A 166 -5.60 2.11 2.15
CA ASN A 166 -5.96 3.51 2.34
C ASN A 166 -7.46 3.70 2.64
N LEU A 167 -8.28 2.72 2.29
CA LEU A 167 -9.71 2.75 2.59
C LEU A 167 -9.99 2.66 4.09
N HIS A 168 -9.12 2.06 4.89
CA HIS A 168 -9.29 2.03 6.35
C HIS A 168 -9.40 3.44 6.93
N ALA A 169 -8.45 4.32 6.61
CA ALA A 169 -8.47 5.70 7.07
C ALA A 169 -9.64 6.50 6.46
N SER A 170 -9.91 6.29 5.18
CA SER A 170 -10.98 6.99 4.47
C SER A 170 -12.37 6.65 5.04
N PHE A 171 -12.61 5.39 5.38
CA PHE A 171 -13.87 4.94 5.98
C PHE A 171 -14.03 5.39 7.42
N ALA A 172 -12.99 5.18 8.24
CA ALA A 172 -13.08 5.41 9.67
C ALA A 172 -12.74 6.84 10.10
N GLY A 173 -12.41 7.73 9.14
CA GLY A 173 -12.02 9.11 9.44
C GLY A 173 -10.77 9.19 10.31
N LEU A 174 -9.79 8.31 10.03
CA LEU A 174 -8.59 8.17 10.84
C LEU A 174 -7.44 8.99 10.27
N PRO A 175 -6.54 9.52 11.12
CA PRO A 175 -5.30 10.09 10.66
C PRO A 175 -4.43 9.01 10.00
N SER A 176 -3.97 9.32 8.80
CA SER A 176 -3.07 8.49 8.00
C SER A 176 -1.96 9.35 7.44
N LEU A 177 -0.72 8.89 7.59
CA LEU A 177 0.47 9.58 7.10
C LEU A 177 1.29 8.62 6.24
N VAL A 178 1.47 9.00 4.98
CA VAL A 178 2.34 8.30 4.04
C VAL A 178 3.73 8.90 4.15
N VAL A 179 4.70 8.09 4.56
CA VAL A 179 6.10 8.52 4.72
C VAL A 179 7.06 7.70 3.88
N PRO A 180 8.14 8.33 3.37
CA PRO A 180 9.18 7.60 2.67
C PRO A 180 9.87 6.64 3.64
N ALA A 181 9.82 5.34 3.32
CA ALA A 181 10.54 4.32 4.06
C ALA A 181 12.02 4.29 3.64
N GLU A 182 12.27 4.31 2.32
CA GLU A 182 13.60 4.47 1.73
C GLU A 182 13.51 4.82 0.23
N SER A 183 14.57 5.40 -0.35
CA SER A 183 14.67 5.52 -1.81
C SER A 183 15.31 4.24 -2.37
N TRP A 184 14.56 3.44 -3.11
CA TRP A 184 15.11 2.29 -3.80
C TRP A 184 15.61 2.71 -5.19
N ASN A 185 16.89 2.49 -5.46
CA ASN A 185 17.41 2.43 -6.84
C ASN A 185 16.91 1.14 -7.49
N SER A 186 15.78 1.20 -8.21
CA SER A 186 15.37 0.08 -9.04
C SER A 186 16.08 0.22 -10.40
N CYS A 187 17.01 -0.69 -10.68
CA CYS A 187 17.44 -0.96 -12.04
C CYS A 187 16.45 -1.97 -12.60
N LEU A 188 15.33 -1.51 -13.14
CA LEU A 188 14.46 -2.39 -13.92
C LEU A 188 15.16 -2.68 -15.25
N PHE A 189 15.76 -3.87 -15.32
CA PHE A 189 16.34 -4.43 -16.54
C PHE A 189 15.21 -4.72 -17.54
N GLN A 190 14.92 -3.79 -18.44
CA GLN A 190 14.09 -4.11 -19.61
C GLN A 190 15.02 -4.72 -20.67
N TRP A 191 15.01 -6.04 -20.79
CA TRP A 191 15.69 -6.75 -21.87
C TRP A 191 14.95 -6.48 -23.18
N GLN A 192 15.36 -5.48 -23.94
CA GLN A 192 14.94 -5.35 -25.34
C GLN A 192 15.93 -6.11 -26.22
N SER A 193 15.47 -7.20 -26.83
CA SER A 193 16.21 -7.89 -27.89
C SER A 193 16.19 -6.99 -29.13
N LEU A 194 17.23 -6.19 -29.32
CA LEU A 194 17.39 -5.42 -30.56
C LEU A 194 18.01 -6.28 -31.67
N HIS A 195 18.76 -7.35 -31.35
CA HIS A 195 19.29 -8.34 -32.32
C HIS A 195 19.76 -9.63 -31.60
N PRO A 196 19.78 -10.80 -32.27
CA PRO A 196 20.06 -12.10 -31.65
C PRO A 196 21.48 -12.32 -31.09
N LYS A 197 22.35 -11.30 -31.10
CA LYS A 197 23.75 -11.42 -30.63
C LYS A 197 24.31 -10.20 -29.89
N VAL A 198 23.50 -9.16 -29.62
CA VAL A 198 23.97 -7.98 -28.87
C VAL A 198 22.95 -7.63 -27.79
N TRP A 199 23.32 -7.88 -26.55
CA TRP A 199 22.59 -7.45 -25.37
C TRP A 199 23.19 -6.11 -24.94
N THR A 200 22.47 -5.01 -25.16
CA THR A 200 22.89 -3.70 -24.63
C THR A 200 21.98 -3.33 -23.47
N CYS A 201 22.54 -3.19 -22.28
CA CYS A 201 21.83 -2.64 -21.12
C CYS A 201 21.59 -1.14 -21.37
N VAL A 202 20.34 -0.77 -21.69
CA VAL A 202 19.91 0.63 -21.70
C VAL A 202 18.88 0.81 -20.59
N GLY A 203 19.33 0.67 -19.34
CA GLY A 203 18.51 0.97 -18.16
C GLY A 203 18.95 2.30 -17.58
N TRP A 204 18.08 3.31 -17.61
CA TRP A 204 18.26 4.48 -16.75
C TRP A 204 17.89 4.07 -15.32
N PRO A 205 18.72 4.36 -14.30
CA PRO A 205 18.35 4.10 -12.91
C PRO A 205 17.09 4.91 -12.59
N PHE A 206 15.98 4.23 -12.33
CA PHE A 206 14.76 4.86 -11.87
C PHE A 206 14.74 4.75 -10.35
N ARG A 207 14.83 5.89 -9.65
CA ARG A 207 14.58 5.92 -8.21
C ARG A 207 13.08 5.96 -8.01
N GLN A 208 12.55 4.94 -7.36
CA GLN A 208 11.19 4.95 -6.88
C GLN A 208 11.20 5.04 -5.36
N GLU A 209 10.38 5.95 -4.85
CA GLU A 209 10.16 6.05 -3.42
C GLU A 209 9.25 4.92 -3.00
N LEU A 210 9.70 4.20 -1.98
CA LEU A 210 8.87 3.29 -1.25
C LEU A 210 8.27 4.05 -0.09
N CYS A 211 6.96 4.01 0.03
CA CYS A 211 6.27 4.64 1.13
C CYS A 211 5.69 3.59 2.08
N ALA A 212 5.61 3.95 3.35
CA ALA A 212 4.82 3.25 4.34
C ALA A 212 3.67 4.16 4.76
N ASN A 213 2.45 3.67 4.69
CA ASN A 213 1.30 4.35 5.27
C ASN A 213 1.21 3.98 6.75
N THR A 214 1.14 4.97 7.63
CA THR A 214 0.96 4.78 9.07
C THR A 214 -0.38 5.37 9.50
N LEU A 215 -1.25 4.56 10.09
CA LEU A 215 -2.57 4.93 10.59
C LEU A 215 -2.59 4.93 12.12
N ALA A 216 -3.34 5.85 12.72
CA ALA A 216 -3.56 5.93 14.17
C ALA A 216 -5.05 6.13 14.52
N ASN A 217 -5.39 6.10 15.81
CA ASN A 217 -6.74 6.39 16.30
C ASN A 217 -7.19 7.82 15.94
N ALA A 218 -8.50 8.01 15.76
CA ALA A 218 -9.11 9.32 15.49
C ALA A 218 -8.73 10.35 16.56
N GLY A 219 -8.43 11.58 16.11
CA GLY A 219 -8.05 12.71 16.98
C GLY A 219 -6.58 12.71 17.42
N LEU A 220 -5.76 11.79 16.91
CA LEU A 220 -4.32 11.74 17.18
C LEU A 220 -3.46 12.32 16.05
N ASP A 221 -4.03 13.17 15.19
CA ASP A 221 -3.39 13.71 13.99
C ASP A 221 -2.05 14.38 14.30
N SER A 222 -2.02 15.29 15.28
CA SER A 222 -0.81 16.01 15.66
C SER A 222 0.23 15.09 16.31
N GLN A 223 -0.22 14.17 17.16
CA GLN A 223 0.65 13.19 17.83
C GLN A 223 1.26 12.23 16.83
N LEU A 224 0.51 11.80 15.80
CA LEU A 224 1.02 10.96 14.73
C LEU A 224 2.10 11.69 13.93
N ILE A 225 1.86 12.96 13.56
CA ILE A 225 2.85 13.78 12.85
C ILE A 225 4.12 13.96 13.69
N GLU A 226 4.00 14.34 14.95
CA GLU A 226 5.14 14.54 15.86
C GLU A 226 5.91 13.25 16.10
N LEU A 227 5.21 12.13 16.28
CA LEU A 227 5.80 10.82 16.47
C LEU A 227 6.62 10.42 15.25
N VAL A 228 6.01 10.46 14.06
CA VAL A 228 6.67 10.03 12.83
C VAL A 228 7.84 10.97 12.51
N LEU A 229 7.70 12.27 12.71
CA LEU A 229 8.79 13.22 12.55
C LEU A 229 9.96 12.93 13.51
N SER A 230 9.66 12.60 14.76
CA SER A 230 10.66 12.24 15.77
C SER A 230 11.38 10.93 15.40
N PHE A 231 10.63 9.94 14.91
CA PHE A 231 11.17 8.69 14.41
C PHE A 231 12.10 8.91 13.20
N LEU A 232 11.66 9.67 12.19
CA LEU A 232 12.47 9.97 11.00
C LEU A 232 13.78 10.66 11.40
N ARG A 233 13.73 11.63 12.31
CA ARG A 233 14.93 12.30 12.85
C ARG A 233 15.85 11.34 13.58
N HIS A 234 15.29 10.46 14.41
CA HIS A 234 16.05 9.44 15.14
C HIS A 234 16.79 8.50 14.18
N GLN A 235 16.12 8.04 13.12
CA GLN A 235 16.70 7.18 12.08
C GLN A 235 17.58 7.93 11.07
N CYS A 236 17.76 9.24 11.25
CA CYS A 236 18.45 10.11 10.28
C CYS A 236 17.86 10.02 8.85
N LEU A 237 16.57 9.74 8.76
CA LEU A 237 15.81 9.71 7.51
C LEU A 237 15.44 11.15 7.10
N PRO A 238 15.26 11.40 5.79
CA PRO A 238 14.91 12.73 5.31
C PRO A 238 13.55 13.20 5.84
N THR A 239 13.50 14.43 6.34
CA THR A 239 12.27 15.12 6.76
C THR A 239 11.91 16.29 5.83
N GLU A 240 12.69 16.46 4.76
CA GLU A 240 12.57 17.52 3.78
C GLU A 240 12.74 16.91 2.39
N VAL A 241 12.02 17.46 1.42
CA VAL A 241 12.10 17.06 0.02
C VAL A 241 12.81 18.15 -0.79
N ASN A 242 13.75 17.74 -1.61
CA ASN A 242 14.41 18.64 -2.56
C ASN A 242 13.57 18.78 -3.83
N ALA A 243 13.53 19.99 -4.37
CA ALA A 243 13.06 20.19 -5.73
C ALA A 243 14.12 19.68 -6.73
N GLY A 244 13.69 18.98 -7.78
CA GLY A 244 14.54 18.56 -8.90
C GLY A 244 14.64 17.05 -9.08
N ARG A 245 15.79 16.56 -9.56
CA ARG A 245 15.97 15.16 -9.99
C ARG A 245 16.06 14.16 -8.84
N ASN A 246 16.49 14.61 -7.66
CA ASN A 246 16.66 13.77 -6.48
C ASN A 246 15.77 14.30 -5.38
N THR A 247 14.81 13.51 -4.91
CA THR A 247 13.89 13.90 -3.84
C THR A 247 14.61 14.10 -2.50
N PHE A 248 15.70 13.37 -2.26
CA PHE A 248 16.49 13.48 -1.03
C PHE A 248 17.96 13.76 -1.32
N THR A 249 18.60 14.51 -0.43
CA THR A 249 20.03 14.77 -0.50
C THR A 249 20.75 13.45 -0.28
N THR A 250 21.38 12.91 -1.33
CA THR A 250 22.22 11.73 -1.18
C THR A 250 23.41 12.11 -0.32
N LYS A 251 23.48 11.63 0.92
CA LYS A 251 24.74 11.69 1.66
C LYS A 251 25.80 10.98 0.80
N PRO A 252 26.99 11.57 0.62
CA PRO A 252 28.06 10.86 -0.06
C PRO A 252 28.29 9.54 0.69
N ILE A 253 28.16 8.43 -0.04
CA ILE A 253 28.40 7.10 0.50
C ILE A 253 29.84 7.12 1.01
N ASN A 254 30.02 7.04 2.33
CA ASN A 254 31.36 6.84 2.89
C ASN A 254 31.83 5.45 2.43
N PRO A 255 32.86 5.34 1.57
CA PRO A 255 33.19 4.09 0.88
C PRO A 255 33.42 2.91 1.83
N GLN A 256 33.86 3.18 3.05
CA GLN A 256 34.17 2.17 4.06
C GLN A 256 32.92 1.46 4.63
N HIS A 257 31.77 2.15 4.72
CA HIS A 257 30.54 1.55 5.26
C HIS A 257 29.74 0.76 4.22
N SER A 258 29.80 1.14 2.93
CA SER A 258 29.17 0.37 1.85
C SER A 258 29.88 -0.95 1.60
N SER A 259 31.21 -0.97 1.71
CA SER A 259 32.00 -2.20 1.58
C SER A 259 31.66 -3.18 2.70
N GLN A 260 31.52 -2.73 3.95
CA GLN A 260 31.14 -3.61 5.06
C GLN A 260 29.71 -4.16 4.93
N ARG A 261 28.71 -3.34 4.56
CA ARG A 261 27.34 -3.86 4.36
C ARG A 261 27.23 -4.81 3.17
N GLN A 262 27.92 -4.53 2.06
CA GLN A 262 27.94 -5.43 0.90
C GLN A 262 28.71 -6.71 1.20
N GLN A 263 29.81 -6.65 1.95
CA GLN A 263 30.55 -7.83 2.40
C GLN A 263 29.69 -8.70 3.32
N GLU A 264 29.00 -8.10 4.30
CA GLU A 264 28.11 -8.82 5.23
C GLU A 264 26.90 -9.44 4.52
N GLU A 265 26.33 -8.80 3.50
CA GLU A 265 25.26 -9.38 2.67
C GLU A 265 25.79 -10.53 1.80
N THR A 266 26.96 -10.36 1.20
CA THR A 266 27.59 -11.40 0.37
C THR A 266 27.95 -12.64 1.21
N ASP A 267 28.47 -12.43 2.42
CA ASP A 267 28.81 -13.49 3.37
C ASP A 267 27.55 -14.20 3.89
N LYS A 268 26.44 -13.48 4.14
CA LYS A 268 25.15 -14.07 4.51
C LYS A 268 24.54 -14.91 3.39
N ILE A 269 24.69 -14.48 2.13
CA ILE A 269 24.20 -15.22 0.96
C ILE A 269 25.04 -16.49 0.73
N LEU A 270 26.37 -16.39 0.86
CA LEU A 270 27.29 -17.54 0.76
C LEU A 270 27.02 -18.56 1.87
N HIS A 271 26.85 -18.13 3.13
CA HIS A 271 26.54 -19.04 4.23
C HIS A 271 25.20 -19.76 4.06
N ARG A 272 24.17 -19.09 3.51
CA ARG A 272 22.90 -19.75 3.17
C ARG A 272 23.07 -20.77 2.06
N HIS A 273 23.91 -20.49 1.07
CA HIS A 273 24.16 -21.41 -0.04
C HIS A 273 24.90 -22.69 0.42
N ASP A 274 25.85 -22.57 1.34
CA ASP A 274 26.56 -23.71 1.95
C ASP A 274 25.64 -24.55 2.86
N SER A 275 24.75 -23.89 3.61
CA SER A 275 23.76 -24.58 4.45
C SER A 275 22.77 -25.41 3.60
N VAL A 276 22.38 -24.90 2.43
CA VAL A 276 21.50 -25.60 1.48
C VAL A 276 22.23 -26.76 0.78
N GLN A 277 23.52 -26.62 0.47
CA GLN A 277 24.36 -27.71 -0.06
C GLN A 277 24.58 -28.82 0.97
N GLN A 278 24.82 -28.48 2.25
CA GLN A 278 24.94 -29.47 3.33
C GLN A 278 23.65 -30.25 3.56
N LEU A 279 22.49 -29.58 3.55
CA LEU A 279 21.19 -30.25 3.67
C LEU A 279 20.92 -31.22 2.50
N ARG A 280 21.28 -30.85 1.26
CA ARG A 280 21.14 -31.72 0.08
C ARG A 280 22.03 -32.96 0.12
N ASN A 281 23.20 -32.86 0.76
CA ASN A 281 24.12 -33.99 0.91
C ASN A 281 23.63 -34.98 1.98
N ILE A 282 23.03 -34.49 3.07
CA ILE A 282 22.43 -35.32 4.12
C ILE A 282 21.24 -36.14 3.56
N THR A 283 20.41 -35.54 2.70
CA THR A 283 19.27 -36.25 2.10
C THR A 283 19.69 -37.37 1.14
N ARG A 284 20.85 -37.24 0.47
CA ARG A 284 21.37 -38.27 -0.46
C ARG A 284 21.97 -39.48 0.26
N THR A 285 22.52 -39.32 1.46
CA THR A 285 23.08 -40.41 2.28
C THR A 285 22.03 -41.25 3.01
N HIS A 286 20.75 -40.89 2.97
CA HIS A 286 19.65 -41.66 3.57
C HIS A 286 18.73 -42.33 2.54
N SER A 287 19.15 -42.35 1.27
CA SER A 287 18.43 -43.00 0.16
C SER A 287 19.23 -44.13 -0.51
N GLN A 288 20.18 -44.72 0.20
CA GLN A 288 20.86 -45.96 -0.18
C GLN A 288 20.68 -47.02 0.90
#